data_AF-A0A918QFQ8-F1
#
_entry.id   AF-A0A918QFQ8-F1
#
_cell.length_a   1.000
_cell.length_b   1.000
_cell.length_c   1.000
_cell.angle_alpha   90.00
_cell.angle_beta   90.00
_cell.angle_gamma   90.00
#
_symmetry.space_group_name_H-M   'P 1'
#
loop_
_entity.id
_entity.type
_entity.pdbx_description
1 polymer ?
#
loop_
_entity_poly.entity_id
_entity_poly.type
_entity_poly.pdbx_seq_one_letter_code
_entity_poly.pdbx_strand_id
1 'polypeptide(L)' 'MTFRAGDRVLIVSCEDDPRAAGRTGRILDEVPPGPLTGGRWTVDRIGWLIAPVLCHAHELKPSR' A
#
# COMPACT_ATOMS: atom_id res chain seq x y z
N MET A 1 -7.20 -10.25 2.74
CA MET A 1 -6.03 -10.75 1.97
C MET A 1 -4.78 -10.31 2.70
N THR A 2 -3.75 -11.16 2.73
CA THR A 2 -2.46 -10.82 3.36
C THR A 2 -1.44 -10.68 2.25
N PHE A 3 -0.72 -9.55 2.23
CA PHE A 3 0.36 -9.29 1.29
C PHE A 3 1.70 -9.70 1.88
N ARG A 4 2.75 -9.65 1.06
CA ARG A 4 4.15 -9.89 1.45
C ARG A 4 5.02 -8.76 0.92
N ALA A 5 6.16 -8.52 1.58
CA ALA A 5 7.17 -7.60 1.08
C ALA A 5 7.51 -7.88 -0.40
N GLY A 6 7.51 -6.82 -1.20
CA GLY A 6 7.77 -6.86 -2.63
C GLY A 6 6.55 -7.14 -3.51
N ASP A 7 5.40 -7.57 -2.95
CA ASP A 7 4.16 -7.77 -3.70
C ASP A 7 3.78 -6.48 -4.40
N ARG A 8 3.49 -6.59 -5.70
CA ARG A 8 3.02 -5.46 -6.50
C ARG A 8 1.51 -5.31 -6.32
N VAL A 9 1.06 -4.10 -6.02
CA VAL A 9 -0.35 -3.83 -5.69
C VAL A 9 -0.87 -2.61 -6.43
N LEU A 10 -2.12 -2.67 -6.88
CA LEU A 10 -2.91 -1.53 -7.31
C LEU A 10 -3.60 -0.91 -6.09
N ILE A 11 -3.41 0.38 -5.90
CA ILE A 11 -4.09 1.17 -4.88
C ILE A 11 -5.44 1.60 -5.47
N VAL A 12 -6.56 1.08 -4.96
CA VAL A 12 -7.91 1.43 -5.45
C VAL A 12 -8.53 2.62 -4.71
N SER A 13 -8.10 2.83 -3.48
CA SER A 13 -8.31 4.03 -2.66
C SER A 13 -7.11 4.16 -1.72
N CYS A 14 -6.92 5.31 -1.07
CA CYS A 14 -6.01 5.39 0.08
C CYS A 14 -6.41 6.59 0.93
N GLU A 15 -6.79 6.37 2.17
CA GLU A 15 -7.15 7.44 3.11
C GLU A 15 -5.96 8.35 3.42
N ASP A 16 -4.75 7.80 3.48
CA ASP A 16 -3.51 8.52 3.82
C ASP A 16 -3.11 9.55 2.76
N ASP A 17 -3.21 9.19 1.47
CA ASP A 17 -3.07 10.14 0.35
C ASP A 17 -3.99 9.75 -0.82
N PRO A 18 -5.09 10.50 -1.07
CA PRO A 18 -6.02 10.21 -2.16
C PRO A 18 -5.38 10.21 -3.56
N ARG A 19 -4.22 10.87 -3.75
CA ARG A 19 -3.51 10.91 -5.03
C ARG A 19 -2.85 9.58 -5.40
N ALA A 20 -2.75 8.66 -4.44
CA ALA A 20 -2.24 7.31 -4.67
C ALA A 20 -3.24 6.40 -5.39
N ALA A 21 -4.55 6.72 -5.33
CA ALA A 21 -5.58 5.96 -6.01
C ALA A 21 -5.33 5.85 -7.52
N GLY A 22 -5.48 4.64 -8.06
CA GLY A 22 -5.23 4.30 -9.46
C GLY A 22 -3.76 3.99 -9.80
N ARG A 23 -2.83 4.12 -8.84
CA ARG A 23 -1.41 3.83 -9.06
C ARG A 23 -1.04 2.44 -8.58
N THR A 24 0.01 1.90 -9.17
CA THR A 24 0.64 0.66 -8.70
C THR A 24 1.86 0.98 -7.84
N GLY A 25 2.06 0.24 -6.76
CA GLY A 25 3.23 0.31 -5.91
C GLY A 25 3.69 -1.08 -5.46
N ARG A 26 4.58 -1.14 -4.46
CA ARG A 26 4.98 -2.39 -3.83
C ARG A 26 4.83 -2.35 -2.32
N ILE A 27 4.50 -3.49 -1.73
CA ILE A 27 4.42 -3.64 -0.29
C ILE A 27 5.82 -3.60 0.29
N LEU A 28 6.05 -2.71 1.26
CA LEU A 28 7.33 -2.60 1.96
C LEU A 28 7.39 -3.52 3.18
N ASP A 29 6.26 -3.77 3.84
CA ASP A 29 6.25 -4.47 5.12
C ASP A 29 6.61 -5.96 4.99
N GLU A 30 7.56 -6.41 5.81
CA GLU A 30 7.97 -7.82 5.90
C GLU A 30 6.99 -8.66 6.73
N VAL A 31 6.17 -8.01 7.56
CA VAL A 31 5.18 -8.64 8.44
C VAL A 31 3.81 -7.97 8.28
N PRO A 32 2.71 -8.67 8.62
CA PRO A 32 1.39 -8.07 8.59
C PRO A 32 1.28 -6.81 9.48
N PRO A 33 0.48 -5.81 9.07
CA PRO A 33 0.37 -4.56 9.79
C PRO A 33 -0.32 -4.73 11.14
N GLY A 34 0.15 -3.95 12.11
CA GLY A 34 -0.29 -4.01 13.51
C GLY A 34 -0.72 -2.64 14.05
N PRO A 35 -0.87 -2.51 15.38
CA PRO A 35 -1.35 -1.27 16.01
C PRO A 35 -0.49 -0.04 15.68
N LEU A 36 0.83 -0.22 15.51
CA LEU A 36 1.77 0.86 15.20
C LEU A 36 1.54 1.49 13.82
N THR A 37 0.97 0.74 12.87
CA THR A 37 0.59 1.25 11.53
C THR A 37 -0.92 1.43 11.39
N GLY A 38 -1.68 1.32 12.49
CA GLY A 38 -3.15 1.35 12.45
C GLY A 38 -3.76 0.23 11.60
N GLY A 39 -3.07 -0.91 11.44
CA GLY A 39 -3.51 -1.99 10.56
C GLY A 39 -3.44 -1.66 9.06
N ARG A 40 -2.60 -0.69 8.67
CA ARG A 40 -2.34 -0.29 7.27
C ARG A 40 -1.01 -0.82 6.78
N TRP A 41 -0.97 -1.20 5.51
CA TRP A 41 0.22 -1.62 4.79
C TRP A 41 0.95 -0.40 4.21
N THR A 42 2.27 -0.39 4.34
CA THR A 42 3.15 0.56 3.68
C THR A 42 3.34 0.17 2.23
N VAL A 43 2.96 1.06 1.32
CA VAL A 43 3.16 0.89 -0.12
C VAL A 43 4.18 1.91 -0.61
N ASP A 44 5.24 1.44 -1.27
CA ASP A 44 6.31 2.25 -1.87
C ASP A 44 6.26 2.24 -3.41
N ARG A 45 7.19 2.98 -4.04
CA ARG A 45 7.39 3.01 -5.51
C ARG A 45 6.13 3.36 -6.32
N ILE A 46 5.29 4.22 -5.73
CA ILE A 46 4.01 4.71 -6.30
C ILE A 46 4.24 5.81 -7.34
N GLY A 47 5.39 6.48 -7.27
CA GLY A 47 5.82 7.52 -8.20
C GLY A 47 6.92 8.37 -7.60
N TRP A 48 7.50 9.26 -8.40
CA TRP A 48 8.58 10.15 -7.96
C TRP A 48 8.13 11.26 -7.00
N LEU A 49 6.86 11.67 -7.08
CA LEU A 49 6.31 12.82 -6.34
C LEU A 49 5.33 12.43 -5.23
N ILE A 50 5.20 11.13 -4.95
CA ILE A 50 4.31 10.61 -3.90
C ILE A 50 5.18 9.79 -2.95
N ALA A 51 5.19 10.20 -1.69
CA ALA A 51 5.86 9.46 -0.62
C ALA A 51 5.22 8.07 -0.46
N PRO A 52 5.87 7.11 0.21
CA PRO A 52 5.20 5.90 0.63
C PRO A 52 3.92 6.22 1.41
N VAL A 53 2.87 5.43 1.20
CA VAL A 53 1.57 5.65 1.84
C VAL A 53 1.18 4.44 2.68
N LEU A 54 0.32 4.68 3.66
CA LEU A 54 -0.30 3.65 4.50
C LEU A 54 -1.74 3.40 4.02
N CYS A 55 -2.02 2.25 3.42
CA CYS A 55 -3.40 1.89 3.02
C CYS A 55 -3.86 0.59 3.70
N HIS A 56 -5.15 0.50 4.02
CA HIS A 56 -5.74 -0.73 4.52
C HIS A 56 -5.78 -1.81 3.44
N ALA A 57 -5.84 -3.08 3.84
CA ALA A 57 -5.84 -4.20 2.89
C ALA A 57 -7.02 -4.17 1.89
N HIS A 58 -8.15 -3.58 2.25
CA HIS A 58 -9.32 -3.45 1.36
C HIS A 58 -9.15 -2.35 0.29
N GLU A 59 -8.17 -1.47 0.49
CA GLU A 59 -7.82 -0.39 -0.44
C GLU A 59 -6.78 -0.84 -1.48
N LEU A 60 -6.31 -2.08 -1.38
CA LEU A 60 -5.26 -2.65 -2.21
C LEU A 60 -5.78 -3.88 -2.97
N LYS A 61 -5.33 -4.03 -4.21
CA LYS A 61 -5.55 -5.24 -5.02
C LYS A 61 -4.21 -5.76 -5.54
N PRO A 62 -4.01 -7.08 -5.62
CA PRO A 62 -2.84 -7.64 -6.29
C PRO A 62 -2.72 -7.10 -7.73
N SER A 63 -1.50 -6.72 -8.12
CA SER A 63 -1.16 -6.32 -9.48
C SER A 63 -0.01 -7.19 -9.96
N ARG A 64 -0.06 -7.65 -11.22
CA ARG A 64 1.05 -8.36 -11.87
C ARG A 64 2.29 -7.50 -11.95
#